data_AF-A0A645DX18-F1
#
_entry.id   AF-A0A645DX18-F1
#
_cell.length_a   1.000
_cell.length_b   1.000
_cell.length_c   1.000
_cell.angle_alpha   90.00
_cell.angle_beta   90.00
_cell.angle_gamma   90.00
#
_symmetry.space_group_name_H-M   'P 1'
#
loop_
_entity.id
_entity.type
_entity.pdbx_description
1 polymer ?
#
loop_
_entity_poly.entity_id
_entity_poly.type
_entity_poly.pdbx_seq_one_letter_code
_entity_poly.pdbx_strand_id
1 'polypeptide(L)'
;MHVVATPYDVRIAEYSRKLDATVIPYGSMAAQKAVTSKLERAAASAPAVTAMRNEYKFAVAKEADSAVAVTGAGDLVQDASNPEVLKNLKPGDLPEKLRSATPEELRTIVAEKSAERAALNQELAKLNSQRAEYLKDEAKNNQPAEDSFDARVQKSIARQLQNQRQQATLKQ
;
A
#
# COMPACT_ATOMS: atom_id res chain seq x y z
N MET A 1 8.44 -1.86 -17.09
CA MET A 1 8.55 -0.94 -15.94
C MET A 1 9.94 -1.12 -15.36
N HIS A 2 10.81 -0.13 -15.52
CA HIS A 2 12.16 -0.18 -14.92
C HIS A 2 12.02 0.19 -13.44
N VAL A 3 12.47 -0.67 -12.54
CA VAL A 3 12.44 -0.42 -11.10
C VAL A 3 13.70 0.37 -10.76
N VAL A 4 13.55 1.69 -10.58
CA VAL A 4 14.65 2.54 -10.11
C VAL A 4 14.75 2.39 -8.60
N ALA A 5 15.85 1.80 -8.14
CA ALA A 5 16.13 1.69 -6.72
C ALA A 5 16.41 3.08 -6.13
N THR A 6 15.88 3.35 -4.94
CA THR A 6 16.11 4.61 -4.21
C THR A 6 16.74 4.37 -2.85
N PRO A 7 17.45 5.37 -2.28
CA PRO A 7 17.97 5.28 -0.91
C PRO A 7 16.89 5.05 0.17
N TYR A 8 15.62 5.30 -0.15
CA TYR A 8 14.50 5.20 0.77
C TYR A 8 13.85 3.81 0.78
N ASP A 9 14.09 2.98 -0.24
CA ASP A 9 13.39 1.71 -0.44
C ASP A 9 13.60 0.72 0.71
N VAL A 10 14.81 0.66 1.27
CA VAL A 10 15.12 -0.21 2.42
C VAL A 10 14.30 0.18 3.65
N ARG A 11 14.23 1.48 3.94
CA ARG A 11 13.48 1.98 5.10
C ARG A 11 11.98 1.85 4.90
N ILE A 12 11.46 2.07 3.69
CA ILE A 12 10.07 1.78 3.35
C ILE A 12 9.77 0.30 3.54
N ALA A 13 10.68 -0.60 3.14
CA ALA A 13 10.51 -2.04 3.34
C ALA A 13 10.50 -2.44 4.82
N GLU A 14 11.35 -1.83 5.65
CA GLU A 14 11.33 -2.03 7.11
C GLU A 14 10.00 -1.60 7.73
N TYR A 15 9.53 -0.40 7.44
CA TYR A 15 8.27 0.10 7.98
C TYR A 15 7.07 -0.65 7.42
N SER A 16 7.12 -1.09 6.16
CA SER A 16 6.09 -1.95 5.57
C SER A 16 6.03 -3.30 6.28
N ARG A 17 7.16 -3.91 6.67
CA ARG A 17 7.16 -5.15 7.47
C ARG A 17 6.56 -4.94 8.87
N LYS A 18 6.83 -3.80 9.51
CA LYS A 18 6.20 -3.43 10.78
C LYS A 18 4.69 -3.26 10.61
N LEU A 19 4.26 -2.58 9.54
CA LEU A 19 2.84 -2.42 9.21
C LEU A 19 2.17 -3.78 8.98
N ASP A 20 2.79 -4.65 8.20
CA ASP A 20 2.32 -6.01 7.92
C ASP A 20 2.22 -6.85 9.22
N ALA A 21 3.10 -6.63 10.20
CA ALA A 21 3.07 -7.31 11.51
C ALA A 21 1.90 -6.88 12.42
N THR A 22 1.20 -5.80 12.07
CA THR A 22 -0.02 -5.39 12.78
C THR A 22 -1.28 -6.11 12.27
N VAL A 23 -1.16 -6.96 11.24
CA VAL A 23 -2.30 -7.69 10.67
C VAL A 23 -2.75 -8.80 11.61
N ILE A 24 -4.06 -8.87 11.82
CA ILE A 24 -4.72 -9.99 12.51
C ILE A 24 -5.57 -10.72 11.47
N PRO A 25 -5.07 -11.83 10.87
CA PRO A 25 -5.86 -12.64 9.97
C PRO A 25 -7.08 -13.21 10.69
N TYR A 26 -8.28 -13.05 10.14
CA TYR A 26 -9.52 -13.58 10.74
C TYR A 26 -10.48 -14.18 9.70
N GLY A 27 -11.56 -14.79 10.20
CA GLY A 27 -12.57 -15.50 9.43
C GLY A 27 -12.24 -16.98 9.31
N SER A 28 -12.72 -17.62 8.24
CA SER A 28 -12.45 -19.04 7.99
C SER A 28 -10.96 -19.34 7.94
N MET A 29 -10.56 -20.59 8.24
CA MET A 29 -9.17 -21.02 8.13
C MET A 29 -8.57 -20.74 6.73
N ALA A 30 -9.38 -20.87 5.68
CA ALA A 30 -8.96 -20.54 4.32
C ALA A 30 -8.69 -19.03 4.14
N ALA A 31 -9.54 -18.17 4.70
CA ALA A 31 -9.34 -16.72 4.68
C ALA A 31 -8.07 -16.32 5.46
N GLN A 32 -7.89 -16.85 6.68
CA GLN A 32 -6.69 -16.64 7.48
C GLN A 32 -5.42 -17.07 6.74
N LYS A 33 -5.45 -18.24 6.09
CA LYS A 33 -4.32 -18.73 5.28
C LYS A 33 -4.05 -17.86 4.06
N ALA A 34 -5.08 -17.35 3.40
CA ALA A 34 -4.93 -16.48 2.24
C ALA A 34 -4.25 -15.16 2.61
N VAL A 35 -4.64 -14.54 3.74
CA VAL A 35 -3.99 -13.33 4.28
C VAL A 35 -2.55 -13.61 4.68
N THR A 36 -2.31 -14.68 5.44
CA THR A 36 -0.96 -15.08 5.87
C THR A 36 -0.04 -15.32 4.66
N SER A 37 -0.52 -16.01 3.63
CA SER A 37 0.25 -16.23 2.39
C SER A 37 0.57 -14.93 1.65
N LYS A 38 -0.31 -13.91 1.71
CA LYS A 38 -0.02 -12.58 1.15
C LYS A 38 1.10 -11.90 1.93
N LEU A 39 1.08 -11.97 3.27
CA LEU A 39 2.11 -11.42 4.14
C LEU A 39 3.47 -12.08 3.91
N GLU A 40 3.52 -13.41 3.78
CA GLU A 40 4.75 -14.15 3.49
C GLU A 40 5.38 -13.72 2.16
N ARG A 41 4.58 -13.63 1.09
CA ARG A 41 5.06 -13.12 -0.21
C ARG A 41 5.51 -11.66 -0.12
N ALA A 42 4.79 -10.85 0.66
CA ALA A 42 5.14 -9.45 0.87
C ALA A 42 6.48 -9.30 1.60
N ALA A 43 6.76 -10.16 2.59
CA ALA A 43 8.01 -10.19 3.36
C ALA A 43 9.21 -10.67 2.52
N ALA A 44 8.99 -11.58 1.56
CA ALA A 44 10.03 -12.07 0.65
C ALA A 44 10.36 -11.11 -0.50
N SER A 45 9.62 -9.99 -0.64
CA SER A 45 9.80 -9.05 -1.73
C SER A 45 11.05 -8.18 -1.56
N ALA A 46 11.74 -7.89 -2.67
CA ALA A 46 12.85 -6.94 -2.68
C ALA A 46 12.40 -5.54 -2.20
N PRO A 47 13.29 -4.71 -1.60
CA PRO A 47 12.92 -3.41 -1.07
C PRO A 47 12.24 -2.48 -2.08
N ALA A 48 12.77 -2.37 -3.30
CA ALA A 48 12.19 -1.51 -4.32
C ALA A 48 10.78 -1.94 -4.74
N VAL A 49 10.53 -3.25 -4.82
CA VAL A 49 9.18 -3.80 -5.08
C VAL A 49 8.23 -3.50 -3.92
N THR A 50 8.71 -3.60 -2.69
CA THR A 50 7.95 -3.24 -1.50
C THR A 50 7.58 -1.75 -1.50
N ALA A 51 8.51 -0.88 -1.87
CA ALA A 51 8.27 0.55 -1.96
C ALA A 51 7.20 0.90 -2.99
N MET A 52 7.27 0.31 -4.19
CA MET A 52 6.22 0.49 -5.22
C MET A 52 4.85 -0.01 -4.76
N ARG A 53 4.80 -1.16 -4.09
CA ARG A 53 3.55 -1.69 -3.52
C ARG A 53 3.00 -0.74 -2.45
N ASN A 54 3.88 -0.18 -1.62
CA ASN A 54 3.49 0.76 -0.59
C ASN A 54 2.90 2.04 -1.20
N GLU A 55 3.55 2.61 -2.21
CA GLU A 55 3.04 3.76 -2.97
C GLU A 55 1.65 3.51 -3.54
N TYR A 56 1.41 2.32 -4.13
CA TYR A 56 0.08 1.95 -4.61
C TYR A 56 -0.98 1.92 -3.49
N LYS A 57 -0.65 1.38 -2.31
CA LYS A 57 -1.56 1.37 -1.15
C LYS A 57 -1.91 2.79 -0.70
N PHE A 58 -0.96 3.71 -0.75
CA PHE A 58 -1.18 5.13 -0.43
C PHE A 58 -2.01 5.84 -1.49
N ALA A 59 -1.80 5.54 -2.77
CA ALA A 59 -2.56 6.15 -3.87
C ALA A 59 -4.06 5.81 -3.82
N VAL A 60 -4.44 4.68 -3.23
CA VAL A 60 -5.85 4.27 -3.05
C VAL A 60 -6.39 4.56 -1.65
N ALA A 61 -5.54 5.02 -0.73
CA ALA A 61 -5.96 5.39 0.62
C ALA A 61 -6.73 6.71 0.59
N LYS A 62 -7.67 6.88 1.53
CA LYS A 62 -8.39 8.15 1.68
C LYS A 62 -7.50 9.21 2.34
N GLU A 63 -6.76 8.79 3.37
CA GLU A 63 -5.88 9.63 4.17
C GLU A 63 -4.48 9.01 4.29
N ALA A 64 -3.49 9.83 4.62
CA ALA A 64 -2.09 9.39 4.73
C ALA A 64 -1.86 8.37 5.84
N ASP A 65 -2.67 8.37 6.90
CA ASP A 65 -2.57 7.41 8.01
C ASP A 65 -3.48 6.18 7.82
N SER A 66 -4.29 6.14 6.76
CA SER A 66 -5.30 5.11 6.53
C SER A 66 -4.92 4.07 5.47
N ALA A 67 -3.65 4.01 5.06
CA ALA A 67 -3.19 3.02 4.08
C ALA A 67 -3.31 1.60 4.66
N VAL A 68 -3.85 0.68 3.86
CA VAL A 68 -4.11 -0.71 4.30
C VAL A 68 -2.84 -1.53 4.42
N ALA A 69 -2.73 -2.35 5.47
CA ALA A 69 -1.60 -3.28 5.65
C ALA A 69 -1.66 -4.43 4.64
N VAL A 70 -2.84 -5.01 4.40
CA VAL A 70 -3.08 -6.01 3.36
C VAL A 70 -4.24 -5.56 2.48
N THR A 71 -4.16 -5.85 1.18
CA THR A 71 -5.25 -5.55 0.24
C THR A 71 -6.32 -6.65 0.27
N GLY A 72 -7.58 -6.23 0.21
CA GLY A 72 -8.76 -7.10 0.34
C GLY A 72 -9.16 -7.33 1.80
N ALA A 73 -10.17 -8.18 2.01
CA ALA A 73 -10.70 -8.50 3.34
C ALA A 73 -9.85 -9.51 4.12
N GLY A 74 -10.15 -9.66 5.41
CA GLY A 74 -9.57 -10.69 6.28
C GLY A 74 -8.51 -10.15 7.23
N ASP A 75 -8.41 -8.83 7.37
CA ASP A 75 -7.55 -8.17 8.34
C ASP A 75 -8.43 -7.51 9.39
N LEU A 76 -8.53 -8.14 10.57
CA LEU A 76 -9.46 -7.72 11.61
C LEU A 76 -9.22 -6.28 12.07
N VAL A 77 -7.97 -5.83 12.10
CA VAL A 77 -7.64 -4.47 12.55
C VAL A 77 -8.19 -3.43 11.56
N GLN A 78 -8.16 -3.74 10.26
CA GLN A 78 -8.76 -2.90 9.23
C GLN A 78 -10.30 -2.97 9.29
N ASP A 79 -10.82 -4.19 9.35
CA ASP A 79 -12.25 -4.46 9.20
C ASP A 79 -13.04 -4.07 10.46
N ALA A 80 -12.41 -4.01 11.63
CA ALA A 80 -13.00 -3.57 12.90
C ALA A 80 -13.37 -2.06 12.96
N SER A 81 -12.99 -1.28 11.94
CA SER A 81 -13.57 0.05 11.72
C SER A 81 -15.10 0.00 11.54
N ASN A 82 -15.63 -1.15 11.11
CA ASN A 82 -17.04 -1.48 11.21
C ASN A 82 -17.33 -2.20 12.55
N PRO A 83 -18.08 -1.57 13.48
CA PRO A 83 -18.38 -2.16 14.79
C PRO A 83 -19.08 -3.52 14.73
N GLU A 84 -19.79 -3.82 13.65
CA GLU A 84 -20.48 -5.11 13.45
C GLU A 84 -19.51 -6.28 13.28
N VAL A 85 -18.27 -6.03 12.85
CA VAL A 85 -17.26 -7.09 12.70
C VAL A 85 -16.92 -7.69 14.06
N LEU A 86 -16.66 -6.83 15.06
CA LEU A 86 -16.33 -7.30 16.42
C LEU A 86 -17.51 -7.95 17.12
N LYS A 87 -18.74 -7.54 16.83
CA LYS A 87 -19.96 -8.12 17.43
C LYS A 87 -20.27 -9.53 16.92
N ASN A 88 -19.93 -9.83 15.67
CA ASN A 88 -20.30 -11.08 15.01
C ASN A 88 -19.16 -12.12 14.97
N LEU A 89 -18.00 -11.80 15.54
CA LEU A 89 -16.84 -12.69 15.63
C LEU A 89 -17.12 -13.89 16.52
N LYS A 90 -16.85 -15.09 16.00
CA LYS A 90 -16.84 -16.31 16.79
C LYS A 90 -15.40 -16.66 17.17
N PRO A 91 -15.17 -17.41 18.27
CA PRO A 91 -13.83 -17.88 18.61
C PRO A 91 -13.12 -18.64 17.47
N GLY A 92 -13.86 -19.38 16.64
CA GLY A 92 -13.30 -20.09 15.48
C GLY A 92 -12.81 -19.17 14.35
N ASP A 93 -13.29 -17.93 14.29
CA ASP A 93 -12.87 -16.93 13.29
C ASP A 93 -11.55 -16.26 13.65
N LEU A 94 -11.08 -16.45 14.89
CA LEU A 94 -9.85 -15.86 15.39
C LEU A 94 -8.66 -16.81 15.21
N PRO A 95 -7.44 -16.25 15.06
CA PRO A 95 -6.23 -17.05 15.11
C PRO A 95 -6.10 -17.67 16.50
N GLU A 96 -5.44 -18.82 16.59
CA GLU A 96 -5.38 -19.66 17.80
C GLU A 96 -5.07 -18.88 19.09
N LYS A 97 -4.09 -17.97 19.03
CA LYS A 97 -3.64 -17.14 20.15
C LYS A 97 -4.70 -16.18 20.70
N LEU A 98 -5.74 -15.88 19.92
CA LEU A 98 -6.78 -14.91 20.26
C LEU A 98 -8.14 -15.57 20.53
N ARG A 99 -8.28 -16.90 20.36
CA ARG A 99 -9.58 -17.58 20.52
C ARG A 99 -10.13 -17.52 21.94
N SER A 100 -9.25 -17.39 22.93
CA SER A 100 -9.62 -17.26 24.35
C SER A 100 -9.75 -15.81 24.80
N ALA A 101 -9.50 -14.83 23.93
CA ALA A 101 -9.64 -13.43 24.28
C ALA A 101 -11.11 -13.07 24.50
N THR A 102 -11.37 -12.33 25.56
CA THR A 102 -12.67 -11.70 25.81
C THR A 102 -12.97 -10.62 24.76
N PRO A 103 -14.24 -10.24 24.57
CA PRO A 103 -14.59 -9.13 23.68
C PRO A 103 -13.87 -7.82 24.02
N GLU A 104 -13.69 -7.53 25.31
CA GLU A 104 -12.99 -6.35 25.81
C GLU A 104 -11.49 -6.41 25.48
N GLU A 105 -10.83 -7.54 25.73
CA GLU A 105 -9.42 -7.74 25.36
C GLU A 105 -9.22 -7.64 23.85
N LEU A 106 -10.11 -8.22 23.05
CA LEU A 106 -10.02 -8.15 21.60
C LEU A 106 -10.16 -6.71 21.10
N ARG A 107 -11.07 -5.91 21.69
CA ARG A 107 -11.20 -4.47 21.38
C ARG A 107 -9.92 -3.71 21.71
N THR A 108 -9.31 -3.99 22.87
CA THR A 108 -8.04 -3.36 23.27
C THR A 108 -6.92 -3.71 22.30
N ILE A 109 -6.75 -5.00 21.98
CA ILE A 109 -5.71 -5.46 21.03
C ILE A 109 -5.89 -4.80 19.66
N VAL A 110 -7.12 -4.74 19.16
CA VAL A 110 -7.42 -4.09 17.87
C VAL A 110 -7.13 -2.59 17.93
N ALA A 111 -7.51 -1.91 19.01
CA ALA A 111 -7.26 -0.48 19.19
C ALA A 111 -5.76 -0.16 19.24
N GLU A 112 -4.97 -0.94 19.98
CA GLU A 112 -3.51 -0.80 20.04
C GLU A 112 -2.87 -0.99 18.65
N LYS A 113 -3.28 -2.04 17.93
CA LYS A 113 -2.77 -2.31 16.57
C LYS A 113 -3.18 -1.24 15.58
N SER A 114 -4.38 -0.69 15.69
CA SER A 114 -4.84 0.44 14.88
C SER A 114 -4.02 1.70 15.14
N ALA A 115 -3.71 2.02 16.40
CA ALA A 115 -2.86 3.14 16.74
C ALA A 115 -1.42 2.96 16.23
N GLU A 116 -0.87 1.75 16.36
CA GLU A 116 0.44 1.38 15.80
C GLU A 116 0.47 1.59 14.27
N ARG A 117 -0.59 1.17 13.56
CA ARG A 117 -0.72 1.38 12.10
C ARG A 117 -0.74 2.83 11.71
N ALA A 118 -1.53 3.66 12.40
CA ALA A 118 -1.63 5.07 12.09
C ALA A 118 -0.25 5.75 12.19
N ALA A 119 0.50 5.46 13.25
CA ALA A 119 1.86 5.97 13.42
C ALA A 119 2.83 5.47 12.32
N LEU A 120 2.77 4.18 11.97
CA LEU A 120 3.59 3.61 10.90
C LEU A 120 3.25 4.21 9.53
N ASN A 121 1.98 4.43 9.25
CA ASN A 121 1.51 5.03 8.00
C ASN A 121 1.94 6.49 7.87
N GLN A 122 1.96 7.27 8.95
CA GLN A 122 2.50 8.63 8.93
C GLN A 122 3.99 8.65 8.56
N GLU A 123 4.79 7.72 9.07
CA GLU A 123 6.21 7.61 8.70
C GLU A 123 6.40 7.12 7.26
N LEU A 124 5.58 6.15 6.81
CA LEU A 124 5.58 5.70 5.41
C LEU A 124 5.18 6.81 4.44
N ALA A 125 4.22 7.68 4.81
CA ALA A 125 3.83 8.83 4.01
C ALA A 125 5.02 9.77 3.76
N LYS A 126 5.79 10.08 4.81
CA LYS A 126 6.99 10.91 4.72
C LYS A 126 8.05 10.27 3.80
N LEU A 127 8.30 8.98 3.98
CA LEU A 127 9.27 8.24 3.17
C LEU A 127 8.85 8.17 1.69
N ASN A 128 7.57 7.98 1.41
CA ASN A 128 7.05 7.98 0.05
C ASN A 128 7.19 9.34 -0.62
N SER A 129 6.94 10.44 0.11
CA SER A 129 7.18 11.79 -0.40
C SER A 129 8.65 12.03 -0.75
N GLN A 130 9.57 11.62 0.13
CA GLN A 130 11.02 11.71 -0.13
C GLN A 130 11.45 10.87 -1.34
N ARG A 131 10.89 9.66 -1.46
CA ARG A 131 11.12 8.79 -2.61
C ARG A 131 10.62 9.42 -3.91
N ALA A 132 9.42 10.00 -3.90
CA ALA A 132 8.84 10.65 -5.07
C ALA A 132 9.65 11.89 -5.52
N GLU A 133 10.12 12.69 -4.58
CA GLU A 133 11.00 13.84 -4.86
C GLU A 133 12.33 13.39 -5.46
N TYR A 134 12.97 12.38 -4.88
CA TYR A 134 14.20 11.79 -5.41
C TYR A 134 14.03 11.28 -6.84
N LEU A 135 12.97 10.52 -7.12
CA LEU A 135 12.69 10.01 -8.46
C LEU A 135 12.43 11.14 -9.47
N LYS A 136 11.76 12.22 -9.03
CA LYS A 136 11.52 13.40 -9.87
C LYS A 136 12.84 14.11 -10.22
N ASP A 137 13.76 14.23 -9.28
CA ASP A 137 15.05 14.88 -9.52
C ASP A 137 15.98 14.00 -10.36
N GLU A 138 16.02 12.70 -10.09
CA GLU A 138 16.73 11.74 -10.95
C GLU A 138 16.22 11.75 -12.39
N ALA A 139 14.91 11.87 -12.59
CA ALA A 139 14.32 11.95 -13.93
C ALA A 139 14.69 13.25 -14.68
N LYS A 140 14.93 14.36 -13.98
CA LYS A 140 15.43 15.60 -14.59
C LYS A 140 16.90 15.49 -14.97
N ASN A 141 17.70 14.87 -14.11
CA ASN A 141 19.14 14.73 -14.28
C ASN A 141 19.49 13.67 -15.32
N ASN A 142 18.66 12.64 -15.46
CA ASN A 142 18.80 11.56 -16.43
C ASN A 142 17.73 11.68 -17.52
N GLN A 143 17.81 12.73 -18.35
CA GLN A 143 16.93 12.83 -19.51
C GLN A 143 17.08 11.58 -20.38
N PRO A 144 15.97 10.93 -20.77
CA PRO A 144 16.05 9.77 -21.64
C PRO A 144 16.79 10.18 -22.93
N ALA A 145 17.68 9.33 -23.42
CA ALA A 145 18.23 9.50 -24.77
C ALA A 145 17.05 9.71 -25.74
N GLU A 146 17.19 10.62 -26.71
CA GLU A 146 16.07 11.07 -27.56
C GLU A 146 15.31 9.92 -28.27
N ASP A 147 15.98 8.78 -28.45
CA ASP A 147 15.46 7.56 -29.09
C ASP A 147 14.94 6.49 -28.14
N SER A 148 14.93 6.74 -26.83
CA SER A 148 14.37 5.81 -25.85
C SER A 148 12.88 5.55 -26.10
N PHE A 149 12.41 4.37 -25.73
CA PHE A 149 10.99 4.01 -25.84
C PHE A 149 10.10 5.04 -25.11
N ASP A 150 10.50 5.46 -23.91
CA ASP A 150 9.75 6.42 -23.10
C ASP A 150 9.68 7.81 -23.77
N ALA A 151 10.78 8.29 -24.37
CA ALA A 151 10.77 9.53 -25.15
C ALA A 151 9.83 9.45 -26.36
N ARG A 152 9.76 8.30 -27.03
CA ARG A 152 8.83 8.08 -28.17
C ARG A 152 7.37 8.02 -27.72
N VAL A 153 7.07 7.41 -26.58
CA VAL A 153 5.72 7.38 -26.01
C VAL A 153 5.29 8.80 -25.61
N GLN A 154 6.14 9.56 -24.92
CA GLN A 154 5.85 10.95 -24.55
C GLN A 154 5.58 11.85 -25.77
N LYS A 155 6.43 11.77 -26.81
CA LYS A 155 6.22 12.49 -28.08
C LYS A 155 4.89 12.10 -28.74
N SER A 156 4.51 10.83 -28.68
CA SER A 156 3.27 10.33 -29.29
C SER A 156 2.01 10.84 -28.57
N ILE A 157 2.02 10.84 -27.23
CA ILE A 157 0.93 11.38 -26.40
C ILE A 157 0.79 12.89 -26.60
N ALA A 158 1.90 13.63 -26.60
CA ALA A 158 1.90 15.07 -26.86
C ALA A 158 1.29 15.40 -28.23
N ARG A 159 1.65 14.63 -29.27
CA ARG A 159 1.09 14.78 -30.62
C ARG A 159 -0.40 14.46 -30.66
N GLN A 160 -0.87 13.42 -29.97
CA GLN A 160 -2.31 13.11 -29.88
C GLN A 160 -3.12 14.23 -29.23
N LEU A 161 -2.63 14.79 -28.11
CA LEU A 161 -3.30 15.91 -27.42
C LEU A 161 -3.35 17.17 -28.28
N GLN A 162 -2.29 17.45 -29.04
CA GLN A 162 -2.24 18.59 -29.95
C GLN A 162 -3.24 18.43 -31.10
N ASN A 163 -3.32 17.23 -31.68
CA ASN A 163 -4.29 16.92 -32.74
C ASN A 163 -5.74 17.01 -32.23
N GLN A 164 -6.02 16.52 -31.01
CA GLN A 164 -7.34 16.63 -30.40
C GLN A 164 -7.74 18.09 -30.14
N ARG A 165 -6.80 18.92 -29.66
CA ARG A 165 -7.04 20.37 -29.47
C ARG A 165 -7.34 21.07 -30.80
N GLN A 166 -6.58 20.77 -31.85
CA GLN A 166 -6.81 21.33 -33.19
C GLN A 166 -8.17 20.92 -33.76
N GLN A 167 -8.55 19.65 -33.61
CA GLN A 167 -9.87 19.15 -34.04
C GLN A 167 -11.03 19.77 -33.25
N ALA A 168 -10.83 20.14 -31.98
CA ALA A 168 -11.83 20.84 -31.19
C ALA A 168 -12.02 22.30 -31.62
N THR A 169 -10.94 23.00 -32.00
CA THR A 169 -11.00 24.36 -32.55
C THR A 169 -11.55 24.44 -33.98
N LEU A 170 -11.44 23.37 -34.78
CA LEU A 170 -11.98 23.31 -36.15
C LEU A 170 -13.49 22.99 -36.21
N LYS A 171 -14.12 22.67 -35.07
CA LYS A 171 -15.54 22.33 -34.94
C LYS A 171 -16.40 23.48 -34.34
N GLN A 172 -15.81 24.65 -34.13
CA GLN A 172 -16.51 25.90 -33.79
C GLN A 172 -16.53 26.82 -35.01
#